data_AF-A0A336NBH2-F1
#
_entry.id   AF-A0A336NBH2-F1
#
_cell.length_a   1.000
_cell.length_b   1.000
_cell.length_c   1.000
_cell.angle_alpha   90.00
_cell.angle_beta   90.00
_cell.angle_gamma   90.00
#
_symmetry.space_group_name_H-M   'P 1'
#
loop_
_entity.id
_entity.type
_entity.pdbx_description
1 polymer ?
#
loop_
_entity_poly.entity_id
_entity_poly.type
_entity_poly.pdbx_seq_one_letter_code
_entity_poly.pdbx_strand_id
1 'polypeptide(L)' 'MPSYLKTSYQGVPLYYAGNTRNLIRLEPQKHNAILFISQEVAQFMAKKLEEEYCRHDFSVVQ' A
#
# COMPACT_ATOMS: atom_id res chain seq x y z
N MET A 1 -0.01 21.87 -4.15
CA MET A 1 -0.54 21.07 -5.28
C MET A 1 -0.94 19.71 -4.73
N PRO A 2 -2.16 19.20 -4.96
CA PRO A 2 -2.52 17.87 -4.52
C PRO A 2 -1.73 16.86 -5.36
N SER A 3 -0.80 16.17 -4.72
CA SER A 3 -0.02 15.10 -5.35
C SER A 3 -0.99 13.94 -5.60
N TYR A 4 -1.55 13.86 -6.80
CA TYR A 4 -2.36 12.72 -7.20
C TYR A 4 -1.57 11.43 -6.97
N LEU A 5 -2.23 10.45 -6.35
CA LEU A 5 -1.69 9.12 -6.08
C LEU A 5 -1.00 8.59 -7.34
N LYS A 6 0.31 8.32 -7.28
CA LYS A 6 1.00 7.69 -8.41
C LYS A 6 0.57 6.23 -8.49
N THR A 7 -0.46 5.96 -9.27
CA THR A 7 -0.99 4.62 -9.52
C THR A 7 -0.14 3.83 -10.51
N SER A 8 0.78 4.50 -11.21
CA SER A 8 1.74 3.87 -12.13
C SER A 8 3.05 4.65 -12.28
N TYR A 9 4.12 3.97 -12.62
CA TYR A 9 5.42 4.55 -12.99
C TYR A 9 5.95 3.87 -14.26
N GLN A 10 6.25 4.67 -15.30
CA GLN A 10 6.73 4.16 -16.59
C GLN A 10 5.81 3.11 -17.24
N GLY A 11 4.50 3.22 -17.04
CA GLY A 11 3.51 2.27 -17.55
C GLY A 11 3.30 1.02 -16.69
N VAL A 12 4.02 0.90 -15.57
CA VAL A 12 3.89 -0.22 -14.63
C VAL A 12 2.98 0.19 -13.46
N PRO A 13 1.97 -0.62 -13.10
CA PRO A 13 1.11 -0.32 -11.94
C PRO A 13 1.92 -0.36 -10.64
N LEU A 14 1.58 0.54 -9.74
CA LEU A 14 2.17 0.63 -8.42
C LEU A 14 1.17 0.17 -7.37
N TYR A 15 1.62 -0.68 -6.47
CA TYR A 15 0.82 -1.21 -5.37
C TYR A 15 1.40 -0.73 -4.06
N TYR A 16 0.53 -0.34 -3.13
CA TYR A 16 0.92 0.18 -1.83
C TYR A 16 0.34 -0.72 -0.74
N ALA A 17 1.20 -1.30 0.09
CA ALA A 17 0.76 -2.03 1.28
C ALA A 17 0.97 -1.17 2.53
N GLY A 18 -0.05 -1.07 3.38
CA GLY A 18 0.05 -0.31 4.62
C GLY A 18 -1.24 -0.35 5.44
N ASN A 19 -1.30 0.47 6.48
CA ASN A 19 -2.37 0.38 7.46
C ASN A 19 -3.72 0.97 6.96
N THR A 20 -4.80 0.19 7.02
CA THR A 20 -6.17 0.42 6.54
C THR A 20 -7.02 1.33 7.41
N ARG A 21 -6.46 2.06 8.38
CA ARG A 21 -7.19 3.12 9.11
C ARG A 21 -7.60 4.30 8.21
N ASN A 22 -8.14 4.03 7.03
CA ASN A 22 -8.63 4.88 5.94
C ASN A 22 -7.61 5.82 5.30
N LEU A 23 -6.35 5.79 5.72
CA LEU A 23 -5.37 6.80 5.32
C LEU A 23 -4.51 6.37 4.11
N ILE A 24 -4.20 5.08 3.95
CA ILE A 24 -3.42 4.63 2.77
C ILE A 24 -4.20 4.70 1.45
N ARG A 25 -5.54 4.65 1.47
CA ARG A 25 -6.36 4.83 0.25
C ARG A 25 -6.36 6.29 -0.23
N LEU A 26 -6.13 7.22 0.68
CA LEU A 26 -6.16 8.65 0.39
C LEU A 26 -4.78 9.15 -0.02
N GLU A 27 -3.75 8.85 0.78
CA GLU A 27 -2.38 9.32 0.53
C GLU A 27 -1.34 8.30 1.03
N PRO A 28 -1.12 7.17 0.32
CA PRO A 28 -0.27 6.07 0.79
C PRO A 28 1.18 6.54 1.01
N GLN A 29 1.67 7.44 0.16
CA GLN A 29 3.01 8.02 0.26
C GLN A 29 3.23 8.88 1.52
N LYS A 30 2.16 9.42 2.12
CA LYS A 30 2.24 10.24 3.36
C LYS A 30 2.00 9.43 4.62
N HIS A 31 1.50 8.20 4.50
CA HIS A 31 1.07 7.37 5.62
C HIS A 31 1.90 6.09 5.77
N ASN A 32 3.19 6.17 5.44
CA ASN A 32 4.15 5.07 5.55
C ASN A 32 3.74 3.79 4.81
N ALA A 33 3.01 3.91 3.69
CA ALA A 33 2.74 2.74 2.85
C ALA A 33 4.00 2.36 2.07
N ILE A 34 4.27 1.05 2.01
CA ILE A 34 5.42 0.50 1.29
C ILE A 34 5.00 0.30 -0.17
N LEU A 35 5.84 0.79 -1.07
CA LEU A 35 5.62 0.69 -2.52
C LEU A 35 6.13 -0.65 -3.08
N PHE A 36 5.31 -1.27 -3.92
CA PHE A 36 5.61 -2.50 -4.63
C PHE A 36 5.21 -2.39 -6.10
N ILE A 37 5.96 -3.10 -6.95
CA ILE A 37 5.72 -3.17 -8.40
C ILE A 37 4.82 -4.37 -8.76
N SER A 38 4.71 -5.36 -7.86
CA SER A 38 3.84 -6.53 -8.01
C SER A 38 2.76 -6.55 -6.93
N GLN A 39 1.51 -6.78 -7.36
CA GLN A 39 0.36 -6.92 -6.46
C GLN A 39 0.53 -8.10 -5.51
N GLU A 40 1.05 -9.21 -6.02
CA GLU A 40 1.25 -10.45 -5.26
C GLU A 40 2.25 -10.20 -4.11
N VAL A 41 3.34 -9.50 -4.40
CA VAL A 41 4.35 -9.16 -3.39
C VAL A 41 3.77 -8.18 -2.36
N ALA A 42 2.98 -7.21 -2.79
CA ALA A 42 2.30 -6.28 -1.89
C ALA A 42 1.33 -7.01 -0.95
N GLN A 43 0.55 -7.97 -1.47
CA GLN A 43 -0.41 -8.76 -0.69
C GLN A 43 0.29 -9.68 0.31
N PHE A 44 1.36 -10.35 -0.13
CA PHE A 44 2.19 -11.17 0.74
C PHE A 44 2.74 -10.36 1.91
N MET A 45 3.27 -9.16 1.63
CA MET A 45 3.79 -8.27 2.67
C MET A 45 2.70 -7.73 3.59
N ALA A 46 1.53 -7.35 3.06
CA ALA A 46 0.39 -6.94 3.89
C ALA A 46 0.02 -8.05 4.88
N LYS A 47 -0.15 -9.29 4.40
CA LYS A 47 -0.49 -10.44 5.24
C LYS A 47 0.58 -10.74 6.29
N LYS A 48 1.86 -10.70 5.89
CA LYS A 48 2.98 -10.91 6.82
C LYS A 48 2.98 -9.87 7.94
N LEU A 49 2.68 -8.61 7.63
CA LEU A 49 2.55 -7.54 8.62
C LEU A 49 1.32 -7.75 9.52
N GLU A 50 0.19 -8.23 8.98
CA GLU A 50 -0.96 -8.58 9.82
C GLU A 50 -0.62 -9.65 10.85
N GLU A 51 0.09 -10.70 10.43
CA GLU A 51 0.55 -11.79 11.29
C GLU A 51 1.57 -11.32 12.34
N GLU A 52 2.55 -10.51 11.94
CA GLU A 52 3.61 -10.00 12.82
C GLU A 52 3.07 -9.06 13.90
N TYR A 53 2.14 -8.17 13.54
CA TYR A 53 1.56 -7.21 14.46
C TYR A 53 0.27 -7.69 15.13
N CYS A 54 -0.24 -8.87 14.74
CA CYS A 54 -1.54 -9.42 15.16
C CYS A 54 -2.69 -8.40 14.98
N ARG A 55 -2.69 -7.71 13.84
CA ARG A 55 -3.68 -6.67 13.50
C ARG A 55 -4.18 -6.88 12.08
N HIS A 56 -5.50 -6.86 11.90
CA HIS A 56 -6.16 -6.99 10.59
C HIS A 56 -6.35 -5.63 9.90
N ASP A 57 -5.44 -4.70 10.19
CA ASP A 57 -5.51 -3.34 9.69
C ASP A 57 -4.49 -3.10 8.59
N PHE A 58 -4.11 -4.10 7.78
CA PHE A 58 -3.25 -3.88 6.61
C PHE A 58 -3.99 -4.21 5.31
N SER A 59 -3.75 -3.43 4.25
CA SER A 59 -4.28 -3.74 2.91
C SER A 59 -3.38 -3.24 1.81
N VAL A 60 -3.67 -3.73 0.60
CA VAL A 60 -3.05 -3.29 -0.64
C VAL A 60 -4.00 -2.37 -1.40
N VAL A 61 -3.49 -1.25 -1.87
CA VAL A 61 -4.21 -0.29 -2.72
C VAL A 61 -3.39 0.02 -3.98
N GLN A 62 -4.06 0.37 -5.07
CA GLN A 62 -3.45 0.78 -6.35
C GLN A 62 -3.76 2.25 -6.63
#